data_AF-A0A958MMU0-F1
#
_entry.id   AF-A0A958MMU0-F1
#
_cell.length_a   1.000
_cell.length_b   1.000
_cell.length_c   1.000
_cell.angle_alpha   90.00
_cell.angle_beta   90.00
_cell.angle_gamma   90.00
#
_symmetry.space_group_name_H-M   'P 1'
#
loop_
_entity.id
_entity.type
_entity.pdbx_description
1 polymer ?
#
loop_
_entity_poly.entity_id
_entity_poly.type
_entity_poly.pdbx_seq_one_letter_code
_entity_poly.pdbx_strand_id
1 'polypeptide(L)'
;MIKEASQPITHTDQARILYSQNNDVNATTLICVGGIHGNEPAGVYGLQKVISEIIVQNLKLKGNFYALFGNIKALKDNVRYKDFDLNRLWTKEDVESLCNDE
;
A
#
# COMPACT_ATOMS: atom_id res chain seq x y z
N MET A 1 11.97 20.63 -21.01
CA MET A 1 11.95 19.15 -21.05
C MET A 1 12.22 18.63 -19.66
N ILE A 2 11.16 18.37 -18.91
CA ILE A 2 11.26 17.76 -17.58
C ILE A 2 11.71 16.33 -17.84
N LYS A 3 12.85 15.92 -17.26
CA LYS A 3 13.25 14.52 -17.21
C LYS A 3 12.11 13.80 -16.51
N GLU A 4 11.29 13.10 -17.28
CA GLU A 4 10.33 12.14 -16.76
C GLU A 4 11.10 11.25 -15.77
N ALA A 5 10.45 10.93 -14.64
CA ALA A 5 10.90 9.92 -13.71
C ALA A 5 10.99 8.59 -14.46
N SER A 6 12.12 8.42 -15.14
CA SER A 6 12.43 7.26 -15.96
C SER A 6 12.68 6.14 -14.99
N GLN A 7 11.70 5.24 -14.95
CA GLN A 7 11.57 4.01 -14.17
C GLN A 7 10.74 4.17 -12.87
N PRO A 8 9.54 3.57 -12.80
CA PRO A 8 8.87 3.36 -11.52
C PRO A 8 9.79 2.54 -10.61
N ILE A 9 9.74 2.79 -9.30
CA ILE A 9 10.52 2.02 -8.33
C ILE A 9 10.14 0.53 -8.49
N THR A 10 11.05 -0.25 -9.07
CA THR A 10 10.90 -1.69 -9.32
C THR A 10 11.53 -2.55 -8.23
N HIS A 11 11.91 -1.97 -7.08
CA HIS A 11 12.45 -2.77 -5.98
C HIS A 11 11.33 -3.48 -5.21
N THR A 12 11.04 -4.69 -5.68
CA THR A 12 10.28 -5.74 -5.01
C THR A 12 11.09 -6.34 -3.86
N ASP A 13 11.39 -5.56 -2.83
CA ASP A 13 11.63 -6.18 -1.53
C ASP A 13 10.29 -6.61 -0.95
N GLN A 14 10.26 -7.68 -0.17
CA GLN A 14 9.05 -8.21 0.49
C GLN A 14 8.38 -7.21 1.47
N ALA A 15 8.84 -5.96 1.51
CA ALA A 15 8.30 -4.89 2.32
C ALA A 15 6.87 -4.55 1.88
N ARG A 16 5.91 -4.84 2.76
CA ARG A 16 4.52 -4.42 2.61
C ARG A 16 4.35 -2.90 2.54
N ILE A 17 5.30 -2.16 3.13
CA ILE A 17 5.30 -0.69 3.16
C ILE A 17 6.09 -0.19 1.94
N LEU A 18 5.39 0.47 1.01
CA LEU A 18 5.98 1.12 -0.16
C LEU A 18 6.61 2.48 0.21
N TYR A 19 5.96 3.21 1.11
CA TYR A 19 6.45 4.48 1.64
C TYR A 19 5.78 4.81 2.97
N SER A 20 6.49 5.51 3.84
CA SER A 20 5.92 6.07 5.06
C SER A 20 6.55 7.41 5.41
N GLN A 21 5.74 8.34 5.89
CA GLN A 21 6.19 9.55 6.58
C GLN A 21 5.40 9.67 7.88
N ASN A 22 6.07 9.54 9.03
CA ASN A 22 5.49 9.71 10.36
C ASN A 22 6.05 11.01 10.95
N ASN A 23 5.20 12.03 11.03
CA ASN A 23 5.59 13.37 11.43
C ASN A 23 5.11 13.75 12.83
N ASP A 24 3.93 13.28 13.24
CA ASP A 24 3.31 13.64 14.53
C ASP A 24 2.30 12.57 14.95
N VAL A 25 2.50 11.98 16.14
CA VAL A 25 1.63 10.96 16.73
C VAL A 25 0.21 11.45 17.00
N ASN A 26 0.02 12.77 17.18
CA ASN A 26 -1.29 13.37 17.44
C ASN A 26 -2.00 13.82 16.17
N ALA A 27 -1.35 13.75 15.00
CA ALA A 27 -1.93 14.16 13.74
C ALA A 27 -2.65 13.01 13.01
N THR A 28 -3.52 13.37 12.08
CA THR A 28 -4.26 12.40 11.25
C THR A 28 -3.29 11.50 10.48
N THR A 29 -3.59 10.20 10.48
CA THR A 29 -2.86 9.21 9.68
C THR A 29 -3.70 8.77 8.49
N LEU A 30 -3.18 8.97 7.27
CA LEU A 30 -3.74 8.43 6.05
C LEU A 30 -3.00 7.15 5.67
N ILE A 31 -3.74 6.05 5.57
CA ILE A 31 -3.22 4.77 5.08
C ILE A 31 -3.88 4.48 3.74
N CYS A 32 -3.07 4.25 2.71
CA CYS A 32 -3.53 3.84 1.39
C CYS A 32 -2.95 2.47 1.06
N VAL A 33 -3.83 1.53 0.67
CA VAL A 33 -3.44 0.17 0.32
C VAL A 33 -3.76 -0.08 -1.15
N GLY A 34 -2.74 -0.32 -1.96
CA GLY A 34 -2.87 -0.64 -3.38
C GLY A 34 -2.75 -2.13 -3.65
N GLY A 35 -3.52 -2.65 -4.61
CA GLY A 35 -3.36 -4.04 -5.07
C GLY A 35 -3.85 -5.07 -4.06
N ILE A 36 -5.02 -4.84 -3.45
CA ILE A 36 -5.72 -5.85 -2.65
C ILE A 36 -6.02 -7.09 -3.50
N HIS A 37 -6.55 -6.87 -4.71
CA HIS A 37 -6.54 -7.89 -5.76
C HIS A 37 -5.31 -7.68 -6.65
N GLY A 38 -4.61 -8.77 -6.95
CA GLY A 38 -3.34 -8.70 -7.68
C GLY A 38 -3.46 -8.32 -9.14
N ASN A 39 -4.61 -8.59 -9.77
CA ASN A 39 -4.93 -8.20 -11.14
C ASN A 39 -5.45 -6.75 -11.25
N GLU A 40 -5.43 -5.96 -10.17
CA GLU A 40 -5.86 -4.56 -10.13
C GLU A 40 -4.69 -3.62 -9.73
N PRO A 41 -3.61 -3.51 -10.53
CA PRO A 41 -2.38 -2.80 -10.14
C PRO A 41 -2.50 -1.26 -10.17
N ALA A 42 -3.59 -0.71 -10.70
CA ALA A 42 -3.75 0.74 -10.89
C ALA A 42 -3.56 1.55 -9.60
N GLY A 43 -4.04 1.04 -8.46
CA GLY A 43 -3.84 1.68 -7.15
C GLY A 43 -2.37 1.75 -6.73
N VAL A 44 -1.58 0.72 -7.04
CA VAL A 44 -0.13 0.71 -6.79
C VAL A 44 0.57 1.77 -7.64
N TYR A 45 0.25 1.83 -8.93
CA TYR A 45 0.84 2.84 -9.84
C TYR A 45 0.47 4.27 -9.44
N GLY A 46 -0.78 4.48 -9.00
CA GLY A 46 -1.21 5.77 -8.45
C GLY A 46 -0.38 6.18 -7.23
N LEU A 47 -0.18 5.25 -6.28
CA LEU A 47 0.63 5.51 -5.09
C LEU A 47 2.09 5.81 -5.44
N GLN A 48 2.70 5.06 -6.37
CA GLN A 48 4.06 5.34 -6.84
C GLN A 48 4.21 6.76 -7.39
N LYS A 49 3.22 7.26 -8.15
CA LYS A 49 3.23 8.65 -8.65
C LYS A 49 3.16 9.67 -7.51
N VAL A 50 2.24 9.49 -6.57
CA VAL A 50 2.11 10.39 -5.39
C VAL A 50 3.40 10.40 -4.57
N ILE A 51 3.99 9.24 -4.31
CA ILE A 51 5.25 9.10 -3.57
C ILE A 51 6.39 9.79 -4.30
N SER A 52 6.47 9.62 -5.62
CA SER A 52 7.48 10.30 -6.45
C SER A 52 7.39 11.82 -6.31
N GLU A 53 6.19 12.40 -6.37
CA GLU A 53 6.00 13.84 -6.18
C GLU A 53 6.40 14.31 -4.77
N ILE A 54 6.04 13.55 -3.73
CA ILE A 54 6.45 13.83 -2.36
C ILE A 54 7.97 13.87 -2.22
N ILE A 55 8.68 12.89 -2.80
CA ILE A 55 10.14 12.80 -2.72
C ILE A 55 10.82 13.90 -3.53
N VAL A 56 10.44 14.07 -4.80
CA VAL A 56 11.07 15.04 -5.72
C VAL A 56 10.94 16.47 -5.20
N GLN A 57 9.78 16.82 -4.65
CA GLN A 57 9.53 18.15 -4.09
C GLN A 57 9.94 18.27 -2.62
N ASN A 58 10.48 17.19 -2.02
CA ASN A 58 10.83 17.11 -0.60
C ASN A 58 9.68 17.59 0.32
N LEU A 59 8.46 17.14 0.04
CA LEU A 59 7.26 17.57 0.76
C LEU A 59 7.21 16.97 2.16
N LYS A 60 7.04 17.85 3.15
CA LYS A 60 6.65 17.46 4.51
C LYS A 60 5.13 17.57 4.65
N LEU A 61 4.47 16.42 4.79
CA LEU A 61 3.02 16.34 4.94
C LEU A 61 2.57 16.83 6.33
N LYS A 62 1.37 17.42 6.38
CA LYS A 62 0.71 17.78 7.64
C LYS A 62 -0.07 16.59 8.19
N GLY A 63 0.65 15.66 8.82
CA GLY A 63 0.12 14.40 9.33
C GLY A 63 1.01 13.22 8.98
N ASN A 64 0.49 12.01 9.13
CA ASN A 64 1.22 10.78 8.82
C ASN A 64 0.65 10.15 7.54
N PHE A 65 1.52 9.56 6.74
CA PHE A 65 1.14 8.89 5.50
C PHE A 65 1.83 7.54 5.39
N TYR A 66 1.05 6.52 5.04
CA TYR A 66 1.53 5.17 4.76
C TYR A 66 0.94 4.69 3.44
N ALA A 67 1.80 4.26 2.53
CA ALA A 67 1.41 3.58 1.30
C ALA A 67 1.84 2.12 1.38
N LEU A 68 0.89 1.20 1.20
CA LEU A 68 1.09 -0.24 1.40
C LEU A 68 0.73 -1.04 0.14
N PHE A 69 1.43 -2.15 -0.05
CA PHE A 69 0.97 -3.22 -0.93
C PHE A 69 -0.06 -4.12 -0.21
N GLY A 70 -1.12 -4.48 -0.94
CA GLY A 70 -2.12 -5.46 -0.53
C GLY A 70 -1.61 -6.90 -0.69
N ASN A 71 -2.14 -7.63 -1.66
CA ASN A 71 -1.76 -9.02 -1.93
C ASN A 71 -0.51 -9.09 -2.81
N ILE A 72 0.68 -8.95 -2.19
CA ILE A 72 1.98 -8.95 -2.90
C ILE A 72 2.16 -10.21 -3.77
N LYS A 73 1.74 -11.39 -3.29
CA LYS A 73 1.86 -12.64 -4.05
C LYS A 73 0.95 -12.62 -5.28
N ALA A 74 -0.32 -12.24 -5.12
CA ALA A 74 -1.25 -12.15 -6.24
C ALA A 74 -0.87 -11.05 -7.24
N LEU A 75 -0.32 -9.92 -6.76
CA LEU A 75 0.21 -8.83 -7.59
C LEU A 75 1.34 -9.32 -8.50
N LYS A 76 2.28 -10.11 -7.96
CA LYS A 76 3.37 -10.71 -8.74
C LYS A 76 2.87 -11.67 -9.80
N ASP A 77 1.86 -12.46 -9.46
CA ASP A 77 1.29 -13.48 -10.35
C ASP A 77 0.21 -12.90 -11.31
N ASN A 78 -0.12 -11.60 -11.19
CA ASN A 78 -1.20 -10.91 -11.93
C ASN A 78 -2.57 -11.64 -11.87
N VAL A 79 -2.90 -12.16 -10.69
CA VAL A 79 -4.18 -12.86 -10.43
C VAL A 79 -4.96 -12.12 -9.36
N ARG A 80 -6.29 -12.34 -9.29
CA ARG A 80 -7.13 -11.72 -8.26
C ARG A 80 -6.64 -12.04 -6.85
N TYR A 81 -6.41 -13.32 -6.58
CA TYR A 81 -5.84 -13.84 -5.35
C TYR A 81 -5.12 -15.17 -5.61
N LYS A 82 -4.33 -15.66 -4.64
CA LYS A 82 -3.61 -16.94 -4.74
C LYS A 82 -4.41 -18.08 -4.10
N ASP A 83 -4.50 -18.07 -2.77
CA ASP A 83 -5.21 -19.11 -2.00
C ASP A 83 -6.59 -18.61 -1.57
N PHE A 84 -6.67 -17.39 -1.04
CA PHE A 84 -7.91 -16.77 -0.55
C PHE A 84 -8.02 -15.32 -0.99
N ASP A 85 -9.25 -14.87 -1.24
CA ASP A 85 -9.55 -13.48 -1.57
C ASP A 85 -9.45 -12.59 -0.32
N LEU A 86 -8.41 -11.75 -0.23
CA LEU A 86 -8.20 -10.86 0.91
C LEU A 86 -9.42 -9.99 1.21
N ASN A 87 -10.22 -9.60 0.22
CA ASN A 87 -11.40 -8.75 0.43
C ASN A 87 -12.68 -9.55 0.75
N ARG A 88 -12.52 -10.81 1.18
CA ARG A 88 -13.59 -11.72 1.59
C ARG A 88 -13.32 -12.41 2.94
N LEU A 89 -12.14 -12.22 3.51
CA LEU A 89 -11.72 -12.83 4.79
C LEU A 89 -12.16 -12.05 6.03
N TRP A 90 -12.73 -10.85 5.86
CA TRP A 90 -13.11 -9.98 6.97
C TRP A 90 -14.59 -10.21 7.33
N THR A 91 -14.90 -11.39 7.85
CA THR A 91 -16.23 -11.64 8.43
C THR A 91 -16.27 -11.11 9.86
N LYS A 92 -17.46 -10.82 10.38
CA LYS A 92 -17.60 -10.37 11.76
C LYS A 92 -17.11 -11.45 12.72
N GLU A 93 -17.48 -12.69 12.43
CA GLU A 93 -17.12 -13.88 13.20
C GLU A 93 -15.60 -14.10 13.23
N ASP A 94 -14.93 -14.05 12.09
CA ASP A 94 -13.47 -14.21 12.01
C ASP A 94 -12.76 -13.08 12.76
N VAL A 95 -13.23 -11.84 12.64
CA VAL A 95 -12.63 -10.68 13.33
C VAL A 95 -12.83 -10.79 14.84
N GLU A 96 -14.02 -11.17 15.31
CA GLU A 96 -14.31 -11.37 16.74
C GLU A 96 -13.49 -12.52 17.33
N SER A 97 -13.22 -13.58 16.56
CA SER A 97 -12.37 -14.69 17.03
C SER A 97 -10.94 -14.25 17.37
N LEU A 98 -10.40 -13.24 16.69
CA LEU A 98 -9.05 -12.70 16.98
C LEU A 98 -8.96 -11.99 18.34
N CYS A 99 -10.10 -11.58 18.90
CA CYS A 99 -10.18 -10.94 20.22
C CYS A 99 -10.40 -11.94 21.36
N ASN A 100 -10.78 -13.18 21.03
CA ASN A 100 -11.19 -14.21 21.98
C ASN A 100 -10.11 -15.30 22.19
N ASP A 101 -8.87 -15.05 21.77
CA ASP A 101 -7.72 -15.90 22.10
C ASP A 101 -7.35 -15.71 23.59
N GLU A 102 -8.11 -16.37 24.48
CA GLU A 102 -7.68 -16.81 25.82
C GLU A 102 -7.32 -18.30 25.81
#